data_AF-A0A1X6XAB3-F1
#
_entry.id   AF-A0A1X6XAB3-F1
#
_cell.length_a   1.000
_cell.length_b   1.000
_cell.length_c   1.000
_cell.angle_alpha   90.00
_cell.angle_beta   90.00
_cell.angle_gamma   90.00
#
_symmetry.space_group_name_H-M   'P 1'
#
loop_
_entity.id
_entity.type
_entity.pdbx_description
1 polymer ?
#
loop_
_entity_poly.entity_id
_entity_poly.type
_entity_poly.pdbx_seq_one_letter_code
_entity_poly.pdbx_strand_id
1 'polypeptide(L)'
;MDGLQRWRILRLHVEDGIPLTALATDTGIGLRTLSRWHARYRDGGIAALGNLPRADTGTRRMAPELVAFVEHLALTRPRPSIATLHRLTRGEAARLEVKAPSYATVRAVVRSLDPAMVTLALEGPAAYRDRH
;
A
#
# COMPACT_ATOMS: atom_id res chain seq x y z
N MET A 1 14.27 -7.35 -8.62
CA MET A 1 15.55 -6.68 -8.30
C MET A 1 15.39 -5.83 -7.06
N ASP A 2 16.04 -6.23 -5.97
CA ASP A 2 16.04 -5.50 -4.69
C ASP A 2 16.98 -4.28 -4.73
N GLY A 3 17.03 -3.49 -3.65
CA GLY A 3 17.85 -2.28 -3.59
C GLY A 3 19.36 -2.53 -3.69
N LEU A 4 19.82 -3.67 -3.16
CA LEU A 4 21.25 -4.01 -3.15
C LEU A 4 21.73 -4.42 -4.54
N GLN A 5 20.92 -5.16 -5.29
CA GLN A 5 21.17 -5.50 -6.69
C GLN A 5 21.22 -4.25 -7.58
N ARG A 6 20.32 -3.27 -7.35
CA ARG A 6 20.36 -1.98 -8.06
C ARG A 6 21.63 -1.19 -7.74
N TRP A 7 22.05 -1.20 -6.47
CA TRP A 7 23.30 -0.56 -6.05
C TRP A 7 24.53 -1.17 -6.71
N ARG A 8 24.61 -2.51 -6.82
CA ARG A 8 25.75 -3.18 -7.48
C ARG A 8 25.95 -2.73 -8.93
N ILE A 9 24.88 -2.38 -9.63
CA ILE A 9 24.97 -1.85 -11.00
C ILE A 9 25.29 -0.35 -10.97
N LEU A 10 24.60 0.40 -10.10
CA LEU A 10 24.75 1.86 -10.06
C LEU A 10 26.12 2.31 -9.52
N ARG A 11 26.76 1.53 -8.64
CA ARG A 11 28.10 1.85 -8.12
C ARG A 11 29.15 1.92 -9.24
N LEU A 12 28.98 1.17 -10.32
CA LEU A 12 29.86 1.24 -11.50
C LEU A 12 29.82 2.63 -12.14
N HIS A 13 28.69 3.34 -12.06
CA HIS A 13 28.60 4.73 -12.50
C HIS A 13 29.11 5.71 -11.45
N VAL A 14 28.76 5.48 -10.18
CA VAL A 14 29.02 6.44 -9.08
C VAL A 14 30.46 6.40 -8.59
N GLU A 15 31.06 5.21 -8.49
CA GLU A 15 32.42 4.99 -7.99
C GLU A 15 33.42 4.90 -9.15
N ASP A 16 33.10 4.14 -10.20
CA ASP A 16 34.03 3.86 -11.30
C ASP A 16 33.86 4.80 -12.50
N GLY A 17 32.91 5.74 -12.45
CA GLY A 17 32.71 6.77 -13.49
C GLY A 17 32.14 6.25 -14.82
N ILE A 18 31.68 5.00 -14.88
CA ILE A 18 31.16 4.40 -16.13
C ILE A 18 29.86 5.11 -16.54
N PRO A 19 29.72 5.60 -17.79
CA PRO A 19 28.49 6.27 -18.22
C PRO A 19 27.24 5.38 -18.12
N LEU A 20 26.10 5.95 -17.71
CA LEU A 20 24.82 5.21 -17.62
C LEU A 20 24.38 4.61 -18.98
N THR A 21 24.82 5.20 -20.09
CA THR A 21 24.58 4.68 -21.45
C THR A 21 25.32 3.37 -21.69
N ALA A 22 26.56 3.25 -21.21
CA ALA A 22 27.34 2.01 -21.31
C ALA A 22 26.71 0.92 -20.42
N LEU A 23 26.31 1.28 -19.20
CA LEU A 23 25.58 0.36 -18.31
C LEU A 23 24.25 -0.11 -18.91
N ALA A 24 23.54 0.76 -19.64
CA ALA A 24 22.28 0.38 -20.28
C ALA A 24 22.48 -0.71 -21.34
N THR A 25 23.54 -0.59 -22.14
CA THR A 25 23.91 -1.58 -23.15
C THR A 25 24.36 -2.90 -22.53
N ASP A 26 25.22 -2.84 -21.50
CA ASP A 26 25.80 -4.03 -20.85
C ASP A 26 24.79 -4.83 -20.03
N THR A 27 23.93 -4.13 -19.27
CA THR A 27 22.95 -4.77 -18.37
C THR A 27 21.60 -5.06 -19.02
N GLY A 28 21.33 -4.49 -20.21
CA GLY A 28 20.02 -4.50 -20.85
C GLY A 28 18.96 -3.66 -20.13
N ILE A 29 19.33 -2.89 -19.09
CA ILE A 29 18.41 -2.02 -18.35
C ILE A 29 18.31 -0.68 -19.08
N GLY A 30 17.10 -0.29 -19.48
CA GLY A 30 16.90 0.97 -20.20
C GLY A 30 17.45 2.19 -19.46
N LEU A 31 18.09 3.10 -20.21
CA LEU A 31 18.75 4.31 -19.68
C LEU A 31 17.84 5.11 -18.73
N ARG A 32 16.56 5.27 -19.06
CA ARG A 32 15.58 5.99 -18.23
C ARG A 32 15.40 5.36 -16.84
N THR A 33 15.53 4.03 -16.72
CA THR A 33 15.48 3.32 -15.44
C THR A 33 16.75 3.58 -14.62
N LEU A 34 17.92 3.50 -15.26
CA LEU A 34 19.20 3.78 -14.62
C LEU A 34 19.29 5.25 -14.15
N SER A 35 18.86 6.22 -14.97
CA SER A 35 18.80 7.63 -14.57
C SER A 35 17.87 7.87 -13.39
N ARG A 36 16.72 7.18 -13.35
CA ARG A 36 15.79 7.26 -12.21
C ARG A 36 16.41 6.67 -10.94
N TRP A 37 17.16 5.58 -11.04
CA TRP A 37 17.88 5.01 -9.89
C TRP A 37 18.97 5.95 -9.41
N HIS A 38 19.74 6.55 -10.32
CA HIS A 38 20.76 7.53 -10.00
C HIS A 38 20.19 8.74 -9.26
N ALA A 39 19.09 9.31 -9.76
CA ALA A 39 18.41 10.44 -9.10
C ALA A 39 17.94 10.08 -7.68
N ARG A 40 17.38 8.87 -7.48
CA ARG A 40 16.97 8.40 -6.16
C ARG A 40 18.13 8.17 -5.20
N TYR A 41 19.22 7.61 -5.70
CA TYR A 41 20.44 7.44 -4.91
C TYR A 41 20.99 8.79 -4.44
N ARG A 42 20.97 9.81 -5.31
CA ARG A 42 21.38 11.18 -4.92
C ARG A 42 20.51 11.80 -3.84
N ASP A 43 19.22 11.43 -3.80
CA ASP A 43 18.24 11.99 -2.87
C ASP A 43 18.20 11.26 -1.51
N GLY A 44 18.39 9.93 -1.49
CA GLY A 44 18.24 9.13 -0.27
C GLY A 44 19.18 7.92 -0.16
N GLY A 45 20.30 7.94 -0.86
CA GLY A 45 21.34 6.91 -0.79
C GLY A 45 20.86 5.51 -1.19
N ILE A 46 21.55 4.48 -0.67
CA ILE A 46 21.25 3.07 -1.00
C ILE A 46 19.84 2.68 -0.52
N ALA A 47 19.37 3.24 0.60
CA ALA A 47 18.02 2.98 1.11
C ALA A 47 16.92 3.38 0.10
N ALA A 48 17.11 4.49 -0.62
CA ALA A 48 16.19 4.95 -1.65
C ALA A 48 16.18 4.11 -2.95
N LEU A 49 17.18 3.22 -3.12
CA LEU A 49 17.19 2.25 -4.21
C LEU A 49 16.31 1.03 -3.92
N GLY A 50 15.87 0.83 -2.68
CA GLY A 50 14.99 -0.27 -2.27
C GLY A 50 13.64 -0.31 -3.00
N ASN A 51 12.86 -1.35 -2.71
CA ASN A 51 11.44 -1.33 -3.03
C ASN A 51 10.76 -0.35 -2.08
N LEU A 52 10.72 0.93 -2.45
CA LEU A 52 9.83 1.87 -1.79
C LEU A 52 8.40 1.42 -2.05
N PRO A 53 7.54 1.34 -1.01
CA PRO A 53 6.10 1.34 -1.21
C PRO A 53 5.76 2.48 -2.17
N ARG A 54 4.80 2.27 -3.07
CA ARG A 54 4.35 3.37 -3.93
C ARG A 54 3.90 4.53 -3.06
N ALA A 55 4.12 5.76 -3.48
CA ALA A 55 3.75 6.96 -2.69
C ALA A 55 2.25 7.01 -2.34
N ASP A 56 1.40 6.28 -3.09
CA ASP A 56 -0.02 6.14 -2.81
C ASP A 56 -0.39 4.92 -1.93
N THR A 57 0.61 4.18 -1.45
CA THR A 57 0.43 3.05 -0.53
C THR A 57 -0.07 3.59 0.80
N GLY A 58 -1.38 3.50 1.03
CA GLY A 58 -2.02 3.98 2.25
C GLY A 58 -2.92 5.21 2.08
N THR A 59 -2.76 6.00 1.00
CA THR A 59 -3.76 7.01 0.63
C THR A 59 -4.99 6.32 0.05
N ARG A 60 -5.92 5.99 0.94
CA ARG A 60 -7.23 5.46 0.61
C ARG A 60 -7.95 6.53 -0.23
N ARG A 61 -8.32 6.21 -1.48
CA ARG A 61 -9.20 7.06 -2.32
C ARG A 61 -10.65 6.99 -1.81
N MET A 62 -10.85 7.25 -0.52
CA MET A 62 -12.11 7.16 0.19
C MET A 62 -12.10 8.23 1.27
N ALA A 63 -13.20 8.97 1.38
CA ALA A 63 -13.38 9.98 2.42
C ALA A 63 -13.22 9.33 3.82
N PRO A 64 -12.54 9.97 4.78
CA PRO A 64 -12.32 9.41 6.13
C PRO A 64 -13.61 8.95 6.82
N GLU A 65 -14.72 9.65 6.59
CA GLU A 65 -16.04 9.36 7.13
C GLU A 65 -16.54 7.99 6.64
N LEU A 66 -16.33 7.69 5.35
CA LEU A 66 -16.69 6.39 4.77
C LEU A 66 -15.78 5.26 5.26
N VAL A 67 -14.52 5.55 5.55
CA VAL A 67 -13.60 4.58 6.17
C VAL A 67 -14.13 4.21 7.55
N ALA A 68 -14.39 5.20 8.40
CA ALA A 68 -14.93 4.99 9.75
C ALA A 68 -16.27 4.24 9.71
N PHE A 69 -17.15 4.58 8.76
CA PHE A 69 -18.42 3.88 8.55
C PHE A 69 -18.22 2.39 8.21
N VAL A 70 -17.30 2.08 7.28
CA VAL A 70 -16.97 0.69 6.92
C VAL A 70 -16.37 -0.07 8.10
N GLU A 71 -15.42 0.53 8.81
CA GLU A 71 -14.75 -0.07 9.97
C GLU A 71 -15.76 -0.38 11.08
N HIS A 72 -16.65 0.57 11.39
CA HIS A 72 -17.74 0.37 12.35
C HIS A 72 -18.64 -0.81 11.96
N LEU A 73 -19.17 -0.83 10.74
CA LEU A 73 -20.03 -1.91 10.28
C LEU A 73 -19.32 -3.28 10.25
N ALA A 74 -18.02 -3.30 9.92
CA ALA A 74 -17.23 -4.52 9.87
C ALA A 74 -16.94 -5.11 11.26
N LEU A 75 -16.98 -4.30 12.32
CA LEU A 75 -16.78 -4.72 13.71
C LEU A 75 -18.11 -5.00 14.45
N THR A 76 -19.25 -4.74 13.83
CA THR A 76 -20.58 -5.02 14.40
C THR A 76 -21.02 -6.46 14.15
N ARG A 77 -21.68 -7.09 15.15
CA ARG A 77 -22.27 -8.42 15.03
C ARG A 77 -23.75 -8.37 14.61
N PRO A 78 -24.22 -9.26 13.72
CA PRO A 78 -23.41 -10.15 12.89
C PRO A 78 -22.67 -9.35 11.82
N ARG A 79 -21.41 -9.74 11.52
CA ARG A 79 -20.60 -9.02 10.54
C ARG A 79 -21.24 -9.07 9.15
N PRO A 80 -21.57 -7.93 8.53
CA PRO A 80 -22.10 -7.93 7.17
C PRO A 80 -21.08 -8.45 6.16
N SER A 81 -21.56 -9.09 5.09
CA SER A 81 -20.71 -9.50 3.98
C SER A 81 -20.08 -8.28 3.29
N ILE A 82 -18.95 -8.47 2.59
CA ILE A 82 -18.31 -7.38 1.83
C ILE A 82 -19.27 -6.75 0.81
N ALA A 83 -20.15 -7.55 0.20
CA ALA A 83 -21.18 -7.06 -0.71
C ALA A 83 -22.18 -6.14 0.00
N THR A 84 -22.65 -6.53 1.19
CA THR A 84 -23.53 -5.68 2.01
C THR A 84 -22.83 -4.41 2.45
N LEU A 85 -21.59 -4.49 2.94
CA LEU A 85 -20.77 -3.33 3.31
C LEU A 85 -20.62 -2.37 2.13
N HIS A 86 -20.33 -2.89 0.93
CA HIS A 86 -20.22 -2.05 -0.27
C HIS A 86 -21.51 -1.32 -0.61
N ARG A 87 -22.67 -2.00 -0.55
CA ARG A 87 -23.98 -1.37 -0.79
C ARG A 87 -24.28 -0.27 0.23
N LEU A 88 -24.09 -0.55 1.52
CA LEU A 88 -24.31 0.41 2.60
C LEU A 88 -23.39 1.62 2.47
N THR A 89 -22.12 1.39 2.19
CA THR A 89 -21.13 2.47 2.00
C THR A 89 -21.45 3.32 0.77
N ARG A 90 -22.01 2.73 -0.29
CA ARG A 90 -22.48 3.48 -1.46
C ARG A 90 -23.67 4.39 -1.12
N GLY A 91 -24.60 3.90 -0.31
CA GLY A 91 -25.71 4.71 0.21
C GLY A 91 -25.21 5.86 1.07
N GLU A 92 -24.26 5.60 1.96
CA GLU A 92 -23.67 6.62 2.82
C GLU A 92 -22.87 7.66 2.01
N ALA A 93 -22.14 7.23 0.99
CA ALA A 93 -21.44 8.15 0.09
C ALA A 93 -22.40 9.12 -0.63
N ALA A 94 -23.57 8.61 -1.04
CA ALA A 94 -24.61 9.45 -1.64
C ALA A 94 -25.19 10.44 -0.62
N ARG A 95 -25.41 10.01 0.62
CA ARG A 95 -25.91 10.87 1.72
C ARG A 95 -24.94 12.00 2.08
N LEU A 96 -23.64 11.71 2.03
CA LEU A 96 -22.57 12.67 2.32
C LEU A 96 -22.10 13.48 1.09
N GLU A 97 -22.71 13.25 -0.08
CA GLU A 97 -22.35 13.88 -1.36
C GLU A 97 -20.86 13.70 -1.75
N VAL A 98 -20.25 12.58 -1.34
CA VAL A 98 -18.87 12.24 -1.66
C VAL A 98 -18.79 11.15 -2.73
N LYS A 99 -17.61 11.04 -3.36
CA LYS A 99 -17.37 10.02 -4.39
C LYS A 99 -17.54 8.61 -3.82
N ALA A 100 -18.45 7.85 -4.43
CA ALA A 100 -18.71 6.47 -4.06
C ALA A 100 -17.45 5.57 -4.22
N PRO A 101 -17.14 4.73 -3.23
CA PRO A 101 -16.00 3.84 -3.29
C PRO A 101 -16.27 2.60 -4.15
N SER A 102 -15.19 2.01 -4.67
CA SER A 102 -15.26 0.72 -5.36
C SER A 102 -15.36 -0.44 -4.37
N TYR A 103 -15.86 -1.58 -4.83
CA TYR A 103 -15.90 -2.82 -4.06
C TYR A 103 -14.50 -3.21 -3.54
N ALA A 104 -13.47 -3.10 -4.39
CA ALA A 104 -12.09 -3.40 -4.03
C ALA A 104 -11.57 -2.48 -2.93
N THR A 105 -11.96 -1.19 -2.95
CA THR A 105 -11.60 -0.23 -1.90
C THR A 105 -12.21 -0.61 -0.57
N VAL A 106 -13.51 -0.93 -0.53
CA VAL A 106 -14.19 -1.39 0.71
C VAL A 106 -13.55 -2.67 1.24
N ARG A 107 -13.29 -3.65 0.36
CA ARG A 107 -12.60 -4.90 0.73
C ARG A 107 -11.21 -4.64 1.31
N ALA A 108 -10.48 -3.67 0.77
CA ALA A 108 -9.15 -3.31 1.26
C ALA A 108 -9.19 -2.69 2.66
N VAL A 109 -10.15 -1.78 2.94
CA VAL A 109 -10.36 -1.22 4.30
C VAL A 109 -10.60 -2.35 5.29
N VAL A 110 -11.55 -3.22 4.96
CA VAL A 110 -11.93 -4.34 5.82
C VAL A 110 -10.77 -5.32 6.07
N ARG A 111 -9.87 -5.50 5.10
CA ARG A 111 -8.66 -6.32 5.23
C ARG A 111 -7.54 -5.65 6.02
N SER A 112 -7.58 -4.33 6.16
CA SER A 112 -6.59 -3.57 6.93
C SER A 112 -6.96 -3.41 8.41
N LEU A 113 -8.14 -3.88 8.82
CA LEU A 113 -8.51 -3.95 10.23
C LEU A 113 -7.54 -4.86 10.98
N ASP A 114 -7.17 -4.45 12.18
CA ASP A 114 -6.37 -5.26 13.09
C ASP A 114 -7.11 -6.59 13.39
N PRO A 115 -6.52 -7.75 13.05
CA PRO A 115 -7.12 -9.05 13.33
C PRO A 115 -7.47 -9.26 14.81
N ALA A 116 -6.68 -8.68 15.72
CA ALA A 116 -6.91 -8.78 17.16
C ALA A 116 -8.17 -8.00 17.55
N MET A 117 -8.32 -6.78 17.03
CA MET A 117 -9.53 -5.96 17.19
C MET A 117 -10.78 -6.66 16.62
N VAL A 118 -10.65 -7.28 15.44
CA VAL A 118 -11.75 -8.03 14.81
C VAL A 118 -12.18 -9.21 15.70
N THR A 119 -11.22 -9.97 16.22
CA THR A 119 -11.48 -11.10 17.12
C THR A 119 -12.19 -10.62 18.40
N LEU A 120 -11.69 -9.55 19.02
CA LEU A 120 -12.31 -8.98 20.21
C LEU A 120 -13.76 -8.54 19.94
N ALA A 121 -13.99 -7.83 18.85
CA ALA A 121 -15.31 -7.29 18.52
C ALA A 121 -16.33 -8.38 18.17
N LEU A 122 -15.94 -9.37 17.36
CA LEU A 122 -16.86 -10.36 16.80
C LEU A 122 -16.99 -11.65 17.62
N GLU A 123 -15.96 -12.00 18.37
CA GLU A 123 -15.89 -13.29 19.07
C GLU A 123 -15.76 -13.11 20.59
N GLY A 124 -15.23 -11.97 21.02
CA GLY A 124 -15.21 -11.54 22.41
C GLY A 124 -13.86 -11.75 23.12
N PRO A 125 -13.78 -11.35 24.41
CA PRO A 125 -12.52 -11.29 25.13
C PRO A 125 -11.87 -12.64 25.43
N ALA A 126 -12.65 -13.73 25.48
CA ALA A 126 -12.10 -15.08 25.66
C ALA A 126 -11.32 -15.51 24.40
N ALA A 127 -11.97 -15.45 23.23
CA ALA A 127 -11.34 -15.78 21.96
C ALA A 127 -10.15 -14.88 21.62
N TYR A 128 -10.18 -13.61 22.05
CA TYR A 128 -9.04 -12.71 21.92
C TYR A 128 -7.82 -13.23 22.70
N ARG A 129 -7.98 -13.50 24.00
CA ARG A 129 -6.89 -13.99 24.87
C ARG A 129 -6.31 -15.32 24.42
N ASP A 130 -7.11 -16.17 23.79
CA ASP A 130 -6.65 -17.48 23.32
C ASP A 130 -5.83 -17.39 22.03
N ARG A 131 -5.92 -16.30 21.25
CA ARG A 131 -5.28 -16.15 19.93
C ARG A 131 -4.19 -15.06 19.86
N HIS A 132 -4.21 -14.10 20.77
CA HIS A 132 -3.35 -12.91 20.78
C HIS A 132 -2.82 -12.67 22.19
#